data_AF-A0A1F8CN25-F1
#
_entry.id   AF-A0A1F8CN25-F1
#
_cell.length_a   1.000
_cell.length_b   1.000
_cell.length_c   1.000
_cell.angle_alpha   90.00
_cell.angle_beta   90.00
_cell.angle_gamma   90.00
#
_symmetry.space_group_name_H-M   'P 1'
#
loop_
_entity.id
_entity.type
_entity.pdbx_description
1 polymer ?
#
loop_
_entity_poly.entity_id
_entity_poly.type
_entity_poly.pdbx_seq_one_letter_code
_entity_poly.pdbx_strand_id
1 'polypeptide(L)'
;MASVIAPDAELEVIGIRPGEKLHEIMLTQDESPRTDDLGWAYRVKPQEKTWGGPAYVGGSPIPSDWIYSSASAERLGESELRNMLFKFD
;
A
#
# COMPACT_ATOMS: atom_id res chain seq x y z
N MET A 1 -5.40 -6.57 -16.21
CA MET A 1 -4.37 -5.51 -16.11
C MET A 1 -3.63 -5.32 -17.43
N ALA A 2 -2.92 -6.32 -17.96
CA ALA A 2 -2.23 -6.18 -19.25
C ALA A 2 -3.16 -5.77 -20.42
N SER A 3 -4.38 -6.31 -20.43
CA SER A 3 -5.42 -6.00 -21.42
C SER A 3 -5.80 -4.51 -21.51
N VAL A 4 -5.59 -3.73 -20.44
CA VAL A 4 -5.90 -2.28 -20.41
C VAL A 4 -4.99 -1.51 -21.35
N ILE A 5 -3.75 -2.00 -21.53
CA ILE A 5 -2.72 -1.38 -22.38
C ILE A 5 -2.66 -2.08 -23.74
N ALA A 6 -2.71 -3.41 -23.75
CA ALA A 6 -2.58 -4.23 -24.94
C ALA A 6 -3.64 -5.35 -24.94
N PRO A 7 -4.89 -5.05 -25.37
CA PRO A 7 -6.00 -6.00 -25.31
C PRO A 7 -5.83 -7.21 -26.22
N ASP A 8 -5.17 -7.02 -27.37
CA ASP A 8 -4.99 -8.06 -28.38
C ASP A 8 -3.65 -8.82 -28.24
N ALA A 9 -2.85 -8.50 -27.23
CA ALA A 9 -1.58 -9.18 -27.01
C ALA A 9 -1.79 -10.60 -26.45
N GLU A 10 -0.98 -11.54 -26.94
CA GLU A 10 -0.90 -12.87 -26.35
C GLU A 10 -0.21 -12.80 -24.98
N LEU A 11 -0.79 -13.46 -23.97
CA LEU A 11 -0.27 -13.49 -22.61
C LEU A 11 0.43 -14.82 -22.33
N GLU A 12 1.75 -14.77 -22.18
CA GLU A 12 2.56 -15.91 -21.75
C GLU A 12 2.81 -15.87 -20.23
N VAL A 13 2.49 -16.96 -19.54
CA VAL A 13 2.69 -17.07 -18.08
C VAL A 13 4.03 -17.73 -17.79
N ILE A 14 5.04 -16.92 -17.43
CA ILE A 14 6.41 -17.38 -17.17
C ILE A 14 6.71 -17.76 -15.70
N GLY A 15 5.74 -17.56 -14.80
CA GLY A 15 5.90 -17.80 -13.36
C GLY A 15 6.56 -16.67 -12.58
N ILE A 16 6.87 -16.92 -11.31
CA ILE A 16 7.47 -15.95 -10.37
C ILE A 16 8.97 -15.88 -10.60
N ARG A 17 9.53 -14.67 -10.69
CA ARG A 17 10.98 -14.49 -10.87
C ARG A 17 11.73 -14.51 -9.52
N PRO A 18 13.04 -14.81 -9.51
CA PRO A 18 13.83 -14.81 -8.28
C PRO A 18 13.79 -13.45 -7.57
N GLY A 19 13.46 -13.47 -6.29
CA GLY A 19 13.39 -12.27 -5.44
C GLY A 19 12.06 -11.51 -5.48
N GLU A 20 11.10 -11.92 -6.31
CA GLU A 20 9.77 -11.31 -6.35
C GLU A 20 8.84 -11.87 -5.27
N LYS A 21 8.04 -10.99 -4.68
CA LYS A 21 6.93 -11.35 -3.79
C LYS A 21 5.61 -11.26 -4.54
N LEU A 22 4.63 -12.07 -4.14
CA LEU A 22 3.26 -12.00 -4.69
C LEU A 22 2.49 -10.76 -4.20
N HIS A 23 2.75 -10.36 -2.97
CA HIS A 23 2.15 -9.19 -2.34
C HIS A 23 3.23 -8.39 -1.63
N GLU A 24 3.13 -7.07 -1.74
CA GLU A 24 4.02 -6.15 -1.06
C GLU A 24 3.36 -5.64 0.21
N ILE A 25 4.15 -5.52 1.26
CA ILE A 25 3.73 -5.03 2.56
C ILE A 25 4.21 -3.59 2.71
N MET A 26 3.30 -2.69 3.04
CA MET A 26 3.61 -1.29 3.30
C MET A 26 3.63 -0.98 4.81
N LEU A 27 2.81 -1.68 5.59
CA LEU A 27 2.81 -1.57 7.05
C LEU A 27 2.77 -2.95 7.68
N THR A 28 3.79 -3.25 8.48
CA THR A 28 3.95 -4.56 9.13
C THR A 28 3.17 -4.64 10.44
N GLN A 29 2.93 -5.87 10.91
CA GLN A 29 2.29 -6.11 12.20
C GLN A 29 3.07 -5.48 13.37
N ASP A 30 4.41 -5.46 13.31
CA ASP A 30 5.25 -4.87 14.35
C ASP A 30 5.18 -3.33 14.38
N GLU A 31 4.77 -2.72 13.28
CA GLU A 31 4.57 -1.27 13.17
C GLU A 31 3.17 -0.83 13.61
N SER A 32 2.19 -1.74 13.53
CA SER A 32 0.78 -1.45 13.82
C SER A 32 0.53 -0.87 15.21
N PRO A 33 1.11 -1.39 16.32
CA PRO A 33 0.88 -0.85 17.66
C PRO A 33 1.28 0.62 17.84
N ARG A 34 2.17 1.14 16.98
CA ARG A 34 2.67 2.52 17.03
C ARG A 34 2.19 3.37 15.86
N THR A 35 1.14 2.95 15.17
CA THR A 35 0.62 3.64 13.98
C THR A 35 -0.73 4.30 14.25
N ASP A 36 -0.89 5.51 13.71
CA ASP A 36 -2.17 6.21 13.66
C ASP A 36 -2.66 6.32 12.20
N ASP A 37 -3.95 6.11 11.98
CA ASP A 37 -4.68 6.42 10.74
C ASP A 37 -5.07 7.91 10.71
N LEU A 38 -4.61 8.64 9.69
CA LEU A 38 -4.91 10.05 9.45
C LEU A 38 -6.04 10.26 8.44
N GLY A 39 -6.69 9.19 7.98
CA GLY A 39 -7.72 9.17 6.94
C GLY A 39 -7.15 9.11 5.52
N TRP A 40 -6.03 9.78 5.24
CA TRP A 40 -5.36 9.78 3.92
C TRP A 40 -3.94 9.19 3.95
N ALA A 41 -3.41 8.90 5.14
CA ALA A 41 -2.09 8.34 5.35
C ALA A 41 -2.01 7.64 6.71
N TYR A 42 -0.99 6.80 6.86
CA TYR A 42 -0.62 6.18 8.14
C TYR A 42 0.63 6.85 8.70
N ARG A 43 0.61 7.18 10.00
CA ARG A 43 1.75 7.73 10.72
C ARG A 43 2.32 6.69 11.66
N VAL A 44 3.44 6.11 11.27
CA VAL A 44 4.20 5.19 12.12
C VAL A 44 5.10 6.00 13.06
N LYS A 45 4.76 6.04 14.35
CA LYS A 45 5.51 6.82 15.37
C LYS A 45 6.83 6.12 15.70
N PRO A 46 7.93 6.85 15.96
CA PRO A 46 9.20 6.23 16.38
C PRO A 46 9.03 5.28 17.56
N GLN A 47 9.82 4.20 17.62
CA GLN A 47 9.83 3.29 18.77
C GLN A 47 10.29 4.02 20.05
N GLU A 48 11.29 4.89 19.93
CA GLU A 48 11.83 5.67 21.03
C GLU A 48 11.51 7.17 20.87
N LYS A 49 10.99 7.81 21.92
CA LYS A 49 10.69 9.26 21.94
C LYS A 49 11.92 10.07 22.36
N THR A 50 13.04 9.90 21.66
CA THR A 50 14.32 10.55 22.05
C THR A 50 14.39 12.04 21.69
N TRP A 51 13.62 12.50 20.71
CA TRP A 51 13.51 13.92 20.40
C TRP A 51 12.33 14.52 21.15
N GLY A 52 12.60 15.43 22.10
CA GLY A 52 11.62 16.15 22.93
C GLY A 52 10.75 17.16 22.18
N GLY A 53 10.23 16.77 21.01
CA GLY A 53 9.26 17.53 20.23
C GLY A 53 7.85 17.45 20.80
N PRO A 54 6.92 18.28 20.28
CA PRO A 54 5.52 18.22 20.67
C PRO A 54 4.92 16.84 20.39
N ALA A 55 3.93 16.45 21.20
CA ALA A 55 3.19 15.21 20.95
C ALA A 55 2.55 15.26 19.55
N TYR A 56 2.59 14.13 18.85
CA TYR A 56 1.84 14.00 17.61
C TYR A 56 0.34 14.05 17.92
N VAL A 57 -0.36 15.06 17.38
CA VAL A 57 -1.80 15.25 17.58
C VAL A 57 -2.56 14.73 16.36
N GLY A 58 -3.80 14.28 16.58
CA GLY A 58 -4.71 13.79 15.54
C GLY A 58 -4.46 12.35 15.10
N GLY A 59 -5.40 11.81 14.34
CA GLY A 59 -5.43 10.42 13.89
C GLY A 59 -6.09 9.47 14.89
N SER A 60 -6.42 8.27 14.41
CA SER A 60 -6.99 7.18 15.22
C SER A 60 -6.03 6.00 15.25
N PRO A 61 -5.82 5.33 16.40
CA PRO A 61 -5.00 4.13 16.43
C PRO A 61 -5.63 3.03 15.56
N ILE A 62 -4.79 2.27 14.87
CA ILE A 62 -5.20 1.07 14.13
C ILE A 62 -5.14 -0.19 15.02
N PRO A 63 -5.78 -1.31 14.64
CA PRO A 63 -5.63 -2.57 15.36
C PRO A 63 -4.16 -3.01 15.45
N SER A 64 -3.75 -3.53 16.62
CA SER A 64 -2.35 -3.86 16.90
C SER A 64 -1.78 -5.02 16.07
N ASP A 65 -2.65 -5.84 15.50
CA ASP A 65 -2.34 -7.00 14.68
C ASP A 65 -2.57 -6.75 13.18
N TRP A 66 -2.85 -5.51 12.78
CA TRP A 66 -3.15 -5.17 11.39
C TRP A 66 -1.90 -5.28 10.50
N ILE A 67 -2.11 -5.62 9.23
CA ILE A 67 -1.08 -5.61 8.19
C ILE A 67 -1.66 -4.89 6.99
N TYR A 68 -0.98 -3.85 6.51
CA TYR A 68 -1.36 -3.19 5.27
C TYR A 68 -0.51 -3.70 4.12
N SER A 69 -1.14 -4.39 3.17
CA SER A 69 -0.47 -4.97 2.00
C SER A 69 -1.29 -4.79 0.74
N SER A 70 -0.67 -4.99 -0.43
CA SER A 70 -1.38 -5.02 -1.71
C SER A 70 -2.42 -6.15 -1.83
N ALA A 71 -2.41 -7.13 -0.92
CA ALA A 71 -3.45 -8.15 -0.84
C ALA A 71 -4.77 -7.61 -0.28
N SER A 72 -4.70 -6.67 0.68
CA SER A 72 -5.85 -6.13 1.41
C SER A 72 -6.27 -4.73 0.98
N ALA A 73 -5.38 -4.00 0.30
CA ALA A 73 -5.68 -2.66 -0.21
C ALA A 73 -6.80 -2.68 -1.26
N GLU A 74 -7.51 -1.56 -1.37
CA GLU A 74 -8.46 -1.34 -2.45
C GLU A 74 -7.76 -1.47 -3.80
N ARG A 75 -8.39 -2.20 -4.73
CA ARG A 75 -7.84 -2.48 -6.05
C ARG A 75 -8.54 -1.62 -7.08
N LEU A 76 -7.74 -0.97 -7.92
CA LEU A 76 -8.27 -0.23 -9.07
C LEU A 76 -9.00 -1.17 -10.02
N GLY A 77 -10.19 -0.75 -10.44
CA GLY A 77 -10.88 -1.31 -11.60
C GLY A 77 -10.18 -0.95 -12.92
N GLU A 78 -10.60 -1.59 -14.00
CA GLU A 78 -10.04 -1.35 -15.33
C GLU A 78 -10.15 0.12 -15.76
N SER A 79 -11.32 0.74 -15.60
CA SER A 79 -11.54 2.14 -15.95
C SER A 79 -10.68 3.10 -15.13
N GLU A 80 -10.49 2.83 -13.83
CA GLU A 80 -9.66 3.65 -12.94
C GLU A 80 -8.18 3.54 -13.30
N LEU A 81 -7.72 2.32 -13.59
CA LEU A 81 -6.37 2.07 -14.09
C LEU A 81 -6.14 2.77 -15.43
N ARG A 82 -7.11 2.69 -16.36
CA ARG A 82 -7.04 3.38 -17.66
C ARG A 82 -6.96 4.90 -17.47
N ASN A 83 -7.82 5.46 -16.62
CA ASN A 83 -7.81 6.88 -16.31
C ASN A 83 -6.49 7.31 -15.65
N MET A 84 -5.89 6.46 -14.81
CA MET A 84 -4.61 6.76 -14.17
C MET A 84 -3.45 6.75 -15.17
N LEU A 85 -3.40 5.76 -16.06
CA LEU A 85 -2.33 5.62 -17.06
C LEU A 85 -2.36 6.73 -18.11
N PHE A 86 -3.54 7.10 -18.59
CA PHE A 86 -3.72 8.06 -19.68
C PHE A 86 -4.16 9.45 -19.20
N LYS A 87 -3.99 9.76 -17.90
CA LYS A 87 -4.40 11.05 -17.32
C LYS A 87 -3.65 12.26 -17.90
N PHE A 88 -2.47 12.01 -18.47
CA PHE A 88 -1.50 13.04 -18.85
C PHE A 88 -1.20 13.06 -20.36
N ASP A 89 -1.95 12.27 -21.15
CA ASP A 89 -1.96 12.34 -22.61
C ASP A 89 -2.96 13.41 -23.09
#